data_AF-A0A6J0IAJ5-F1
#
_entry.id   AF-A0A6J0IAJ5-F1
#
_cell.length_a   1.000
_cell.length_b   1.000
_cell.length_c   1.000
_cell.angle_alpha   90.00
_cell.angle_beta   90.00
_cell.angle_gamma   90.00
#
_symmetry.space_group_name_H-M   'P 1'
#
loop_
_entity.id
_entity.type
_entity.pdbx_description
1 polymer ?
#
loop_
_entity_poly.entity_id
_entity_poly.type
_entity_poly.pdbx_seq_one_letter_code
_entity_poly.pdbx_strand_id
1 'polypeptide(L)'
;MTHVVSQFASSYVFYWKDYFKDQQLLYPPGFDGRIVLYPSNQNLKDYLSWRQADCHINNLYNTVFWMLVQRSGLTPVEAQDRLRGTLAGDKNEILFSEFNINYNNEPLMYRKGTVLIWQKVNEIITKKIKLPKEAEEKEVEVTRTKTKVVPLHCDIIGDQFWEEYPEILAEDS
;
A
#
# COMPACT_ATOMS: atom_id res chain seq x y z
N MET A 1 -12.14 -16.37 7.01
CA MET A 1 -12.02 -16.18 5.55
C MET A 1 -13.16 -15.34 4.99
N THR A 2 -14.41 -15.83 5.06
CA THR A 2 -15.59 -15.16 4.49
C THR A 2 -15.81 -13.75 5.01
N HIS A 3 -15.61 -13.48 6.30
CA HIS A 3 -15.70 -12.12 6.86
C HIS A 3 -14.74 -11.12 6.21
N VAL A 4 -13.50 -11.52 5.90
CA VAL A 4 -12.52 -10.63 5.26
C VAL A 4 -12.96 -10.34 3.82
N VAL A 5 -13.32 -11.40 3.07
CA VAL A 5 -13.72 -11.27 1.66
C VAL A 5 -15.01 -10.46 1.52
N SER A 6 -16.04 -10.74 2.33
CA SER A 6 -17.32 -10.03 2.26
C SER A 6 -17.19 -8.57 2.68
N GLN A 7 -16.41 -8.27 3.73
CA GLN A 7 -16.16 -6.90 4.17
C GLN A 7 -15.33 -6.12 3.16
N PHE A 8 -14.33 -6.75 2.52
CA PHE A 8 -13.55 -6.11 1.47
C PHE A 8 -14.41 -5.81 0.25
N ALA A 9 -15.18 -6.79 -0.23
CA ALA A 9 -16.06 -6.64 -1.39
C ALA A 9 -17.12 -5.55 -1.18
N SER A 10 -17.77 -5.51 -0.01
CA SER A 10 -18.75 -4.47 0.31
C SER A 10 -18.10 -3.09 0.39
N SER A 11 -16.93 -2.99 1.04
CA SER A 11 -16.19 -1.72 1.16
C SER A 11 -15.71 -1.21 -0.20
N TYR A 12 -15.27 -2.11 -1.11
CA TYR A 12 -14.81 -1.74 -2.45
C TYR A 12 -15.91 -1.04 -3.26
N VAL A 13 -17.14 -1.57 -3.21
CA VAL A 13 -18.30 -0.94 -3.87
C VAL A 13 -18.72 0.33 -3.15
N PHE A 14 -18.73 0.31 -1.81
CA PHE A 14 -19.18 1.43 -0.99
C PHE A 14 -18.32 2.68 -1.18
N TYR A 15 -16.99 2.55 -1.11
CA TYR A 15 -16.04 3.65 -1.26
C TYR A 15 -15.67 3.95 -2.72
N TRP A 16 -16.21 3.23 -3.71
CA TRP A 16 -15.87 3.42 -5.13
C TRP A 16 -15.95 4.88 -5.57
N LYS A 17 -17.03 5.59 -5.19
CA LYS A 17 -17.27 6.99 -5.57
C LYS A 17 -16.30 7.99 -4.93
N ASP A 18 -15.68 7.63 -3.82
CA ASP A 18 -14.71 8.50 -3.15
C ASP A 18 -13.40 8.58 -3.95
N TYR A 19 -13.07 7.53 -4.69
CA TYR A 19 -11.88 7.43 -5.54
C TYR A 19 -12.19 7.68 -7.02
N PHE A 20 -13.29 7.14 -7.52
CA PHE A 20 -13.71 7.24 -8.92
C PHE A 20 -14.99 8.08 -9.04
N LYS A 21 -14.81 9.41 -9.08
CA LYS A 21 -15.93 10.36 -9.11
C LYS A 21 -16.73 10.30 -10.41
N ASP A 22 -16.02 10.20 -11.53
CA ASP A 22 -16.62 10.29 -12.86
C ASP A 22 -16.82 8.92 -13.53
N GLN A 23 -16.17 7.87 -13.01
CA GLN A 23 -16.26 6.52 -13.56
C GLN A 23 -17.29 5.69 -12.79
N GLN A 24 -18.40 5.33 -13.46
CA GLN A 24 -19.42 4.47 -12.87
C GLN A 24 -18.93 3.01 -12.76
N LEU A 25 -19.25 2.36 -11.65
CA LEU A 25 -19.08 0.91 -11.47
C LEU A 25 -20.16 0.17 -12.26
N LEU A 26 -19.76 -0.59 -13.28
CA LEU A 26 -20.69 -1.26 -14.21
C LEU A 26 -21.19 -2.61 -13.70
N TYR A 27 -20.38 -3.33 -12.94
CA TYR A 27 -20.71 -4.62 -12.37
C TYR A 27 -20.04 -4.81 -11.01
N PRO A 28 -20.64 -5.58 -10.08
CA PRO A 28 -20.03 -5.86 -8.78
C PRO A 28 -18.81 -6.78 -8.97
N PRO A 29 -17.63 -6.42 -8.41
CA PRO A 29 -16.44 -7.26 -8.50
C PRO A 29 -16.51 -8.44 -7.53
N GLY A 30 -15.83 -9.53 -7.88
CA GLY A 30 -15.60 -10.69 -7.03
C GLY A 30 -14.13 -10.76 -6.56
N PHE A 31 -13.90 -11.31 -5.37
CA PHE A 31 -12.57 -11.48 -4.78
C PHE A 31 -12.36 -12.92 -4.33
N ASP A 32 -11.22 -13.49 -4.70
CA ASP A 32 -10.76 -14.79 -4.19
C ASP A 32 -10.03 -14.60 -2.84
N GLY A 33 -10.13 -15.59 -1.95
CA GLY A 33 -9.55 -15.54 -0.62
C GLY A 33 -9.04 -16.92 -0.21
N ARG A 34 -7.90 -16.94 0.49
CA ARG A 34 -7.32 -18.16 1.08
C ARG A 34 -6.75 -17.87 2.47
N ILE A 35 -6.64 -18.91 3.28
CA ILE A 35 -5.94 -18.86 4.57
C ILE A 35 -4.68 -19.70 4.46
N VAL A 36 -3.57 -19.16 4.94
CA VAL A 36 -2.28 -19.85 5.05
C VAL A 36 -1.79 -19.67 6.48
N LEU A 37 -1.32 -20.75 7.09
CA LEU A 37 -0.78 -20.75 8.45
C LEU A 37 0.74 -20.79 8.39
N TYR A 38 1.39 -19.93 9.17
CA TYR A 38 2.84 -19.87 9.28
C TYR A 38 3.27 -20.26 10.69
N PRO A 39 4.18 -21.23 10.85
CA PRO A 39 4.55 -21.76 12.17
C PRO A 39 5.58 -20.89 12.91
N SER A 40 6.16 -19.88 12.26
CA SER A 40 7.14 -18.98 12.87
C SER A 40 7.06 -17.56 12.30
N ASN A 41 7.55 -16.59 13.07
CA ASN A 41 7.69 -15.20 12.62
C ASN A 41 8.60 -15.09 11.40
N GLN A 42 9.62 -15.94 11.28
CA GLN A 42 10.48 -15.94 10.09
C GLN A 42 9.68 -16.31 8.82
N ASN A 43 8.81 -17.32 8.89
CA ASN A 43 7.99 -17.69 7.73
C ASN A 43 6.99 -16.58 7.36
N LEU A 44 6.47 -15.84 8.34
CA LEU A 44 5.63 -14.68 8.09
C LEU A 44 6.41 -13.54 7.41
N LYS A 45 7.61 -13.22 7.90
CA LYS A 45 8.52 -12.25 7.27
C LYS A 45 8.83 -12.65 5.83
N ASP A 46 9.22 -13.91 5.61
CA ASP A 46 9.55 -14.42 4.27
C ASP A 46 8.35 -14.32 3.31
N TYR A 47 7.14 -14.62 3.79
CA TYR A 47 5.93 -14.47 2.99
C TYR A 47 5.67 -13.01 2.59
N LEU A 48 5.75 -12.08 3.55
CA LEU A 48 5.53 -10.66 3.30
C LEU A 48 6.60 -10.08 2.37
N SER A 49 7.87 -10.46 2.58
CA SER A 49 8.99 -10.13 1.70
C SER A 49 8.76 -10.65 0.29
N TRP A 50 8.26 -11.88 0.14
CA TRP A 50 7.91 -12.45 -1.16
C TRP A 50 6.80 -11.66 -1.86
N ARG A 51 5.77 -11.22 -1.13
CA ARG A 51 4.71 -10.35 -1.71
C ARG A 51 5.26 -8.99 -2.13
N GLN A 52 6.17 -8.39 -1.37
CA GLN A 52 6.77 -7.11 -1.75
C GLN A 52 7.74 -7.23 -2.92
N ALA A 53 8.53 -8.31 -2.98
CA ALA A 53 9.41 -8.60 -4.12
C ALA A 53 8.59 -8.81 -5.41
N ASP A 54 7.47 -9.52 -5.33
CA ASP A 54 6.54 -9.71 -6.45
C ASP A 54 5.96 -8.36 -6.92
N CYS A 55 5.56 -7.48 -6.00
CA CYS A 55 5.13 -6.12 -6.32
C CYS A 55 6.21 -5.34 -7.08
N HIS A 56 7.46 -5.38 -6.61
CA HIS A 56 8.57 -4.67 -7.25
C HIS A 56 8.83 -5.17 -8.69
N ILE A 57 8.88 -6.49 -8.88
CA ILE A 57 9.12 -7.11 -10.18
C ILE A 57 7.98 -6.78 -11.16
N ASN A 58 6.73 -6.95 -10.72
CA ASN A 58 5.56 -6.70 -11.56
C ASN A 58 5.43 -5.21 -11.89
N ASN A 59 5.69 -4.31 -10.94
CA ASN A 59 5.62 -2.88 -11.20
C ASN A 59 6.69 -2.42 -12.20
N LEU A 60 7.95 -2.88 -12.06
CA LEU A 60 9.01 -2.56 -13.02
C LEU A 60 8.67 -3.05 -14.43
N TYR A 61 8.20 -4.30 -14.54
CA TYR A 61 7.77 -4.87 -15.81
C TYR A 61 6.60 -4.08 -16.42
N ASN A 62 5.55 -3.83 -15.65
CA ASN A 62 4.34 -3.14 -16.13
C ASN A 62 4.65 -1.69 -16.52
N THR A 63 5.53 -1.01 -15.80
CA THR A 63 5.94 0.36 -16.12
C THR A 63 6.58 0.40 -17.50
N VAL A 64 7.62 -0.42 -17.75
CA VAL A 64 8.28 -0.43 -19.06
C VAL A 64 7.37 -0.96 -20.17
N PHE A 65 6.55 -1.97 -19.88
CA PHE A 65 5.59 -2.53 -20.82
C PHE A 65 4.58 -1.48 -21.32
N TRP A 66 3.93 -0.77 -20.39
CA TRP A 66 2.95 0.24 -20.78
C TRP A 66 3.58 1.47 -21.42
N MET A 67 4.82 1.81 -21.05
CA MET A 67 5.57 2.87 -21.72
C MET A 67 5.86 2.51 -23.20
N LEU A 68 6.27 1.28 -23.48
CA LEU A 68 6.44 0.78 -24.84
C LEU A 68 5.14 0.82 -25.65
N VAL A 69 4.03 0.41 -25.05
CA VAL A 69 2.72 0.40 -25.73
C VAL A 69 2.20 1.81 -25.96
N GLN A 70 2.21 2.66 -24.93
CA GLN A 70 1.54 3.97 -24.97
C GLN A 70 2.39 5.06 -25.61
N ARG A 71 3.72 5.03 -25.46
CA ARG A 71 4.61 6.09 -25.97
C ARG A 71 5.37 5.70 -27.23
N SER A 72 5.81 4.44 -27.34
CA SER A 72 6.50 3.95 -28.55
C SER A 72 5.54 3.36 -29.59
N GLY A 73 4.25 3.19 -29.25
CA GLY A 73 3.22 2.72 -30.17
C GLY A 73 3.29 1.23 -30.49
N LEU A 74 4.03 0.44 -29.70
CA LEU A 74 4.11 -1.02 -29.89
C LEU A 74 2.76 -1.66 -29.54
N THR A 75 2.45 -2.76 -30.20
CA THR A 75 1.35 -3.62 -29.76
C THR A 75 1.72 -4.34 -28.44
N PRO A 76 0.73 -4.80 -27.66
CA PRO A 76 0.98 -5.59 -26.45
C PRO A 76 1.87 -6.82 -26.69
N VAL A 77 1.73 -7.47 -27.86
CA VAL A 77 2.53 -8.65 -28.23
C VAL A 77 3.98 -8.27 -28.48
N GLU A 78 4.22 -7.21 -29.25
CA GLU A 78 5.58 -6.72 -29.54
C GLU A 78 6.29 -6.23 -28.28
N ALA A 79 5.57 -5.53 -27.39
CA ALA A 79 6.13 -5.10 -26.11
C ALA A 79 6.50 -6.29 -25.22
N GLN A 80 5.66 -7.34 -25.17
CA GLN A 80 5.97 -8.56 -24.45
C GLN A 80 7.20 -9.28 -25.02
N ASP A 81 7.30 -9.37 -26.35
CA ASP A 81 8.43 -10.01 -27.02
C ASP A 81 9.73 -9.22 -26.81
N ARG A 82 9.67 -7.89 -26.83
CA ARG A 82 10.82 -7.02 -26.53
C ARG A 82 11.33 -7.20 -25.10
N LEU A 83 10.43 -7.42 -24.14
CA LEU A 83 10.80 -7.59 -22.74
C LEU A 83 11.15 -9.04 -22.36
N ARG A 84 10.94 -9.99 -23.27
CA ARG A 84 11.18 -11.41 -23.02
C ARG A 84 12.67 -11.66 -22.75
N GLY A 85 12.97 -12.32 -21.63
CA GLY A 85 14.34 -12.67 -21.23
C GLY A 85 15.17 -11.50 -20.67
N THR A 86 14.63 -10.28 -20.66
CA THR A 86 15.34 -9.13 -20.08
C THR A 86 15.44 -9.24 -18.56
N LEU A 87 16.53 -8.71 -18.01
CA LEU A 87 16.76 -8.59 -16.56
C LEU A 87 16.18 -7.28 -16.02
N ALA A 88 16.31 -7.04 -14.72
CA ALA A 88 15.87 -5.79 -14.10
C ALA A 88 16.70 -4.58 -14.57
N GLY A 89 18.01 -4.76 -14.78
CA GLY A 89 18.90 -3.72 -15.29
C GLY A 89 18.45 -3.22 -16.67
N ASP A 90 18.24 -4.14 -17.61
CA ASP A 90 17.80 -3.82 -18.98
C ASP A 90 16.48 -3.04 -18.99
N LYS A 91 15.51 -3.40 -18.13
CA LYS A 91 14.23 -2.67 -18.04
C LYS A 91 14.41 -1.24 -17.54
N ASN A 92 15.31 -1.04 -16.56
CA ASN A 92 15.64 0.30 -16.09
C ASN A 92 16.35 1.12 -17.18
N GLU A 93 17.24 0.48 -17.94
CA GLU A 93 17.94 1.12 -19.05
C GLU A 93 16.99 1.53 -20.18
N ILE A 94 16.00 0.69 -20.52
CA ILE A 94 14.95 1.04 -21.49
C ILE A 94 14.15 2.25 -20.98
N LEU A 95 13.70 2.22 -19.72
CA LEU A 95 12.97 3.34 -19.11
C LEU A 95 13.76 4.66 -19.17
N PHE A 96 15.04 4.60 -18.85
CA PHE A 96 15.90 5.78 -18.81
C PHE A 96 16.24 6.28 -20.22
N SER A 97 16.72 5.40 -21.10
CA SER A 97 17.28 5.80 -22.39
C SER A 97 16.20 6.17 -23.42
N GLU A 98 15.09 5.43 -23.46
CA GLU A 98 14.04 5.65 -24.47
C GLU A 98 12.98 6.65 -23.98
N PHE A 99 12.73 6.72 -22.67
CA PHE A 99 11.64 7.51 -22.11
C PHE A 99 12.07 8.62 -21.15
N ASN A 100 13.37 8.70 -20.83
CA ASN A 100 13.91 9.61 -19.83
C ASN A 100 13.19 9.49 -18.47
N ILE A 101 12.83 8.25 -18.09
CA ILE A 101 12.17 7.92 -16.82
C ILE A 101 13.16 7.20 -15.92
N ASN A 102 13.40 7.77 -14.74
CA ASN A 102 14.13 7.09 -13.68
C ASN A 102 13.13 6.35 -12.78
N TYR A 103 13.13 5.02 -12.84
CA TYR A 103 12.24 4.18 -12.04
C TYR A 103 12.34 4.47 -10.54
N ASN A 104 13.50 4.86 -10.02
CA ASN A 104 13.66 5.19 -8.60
C ASN A 104 12.91 6.45 -8.16
N ASN A 105 12.42 7.24 -9.10
CA ASN A 105 11.59 8.42 -8.83
C ASN A 105 10.09 8.11 -8.91
N GLU A 106 9.70 6.90 -9.33
CA GLU A 106 8.30 6.49 -9.31
C GLU A 106 7.76 6.49 -7.86
N PRO A 107 6.46 6.79 -7.67
CA PRO A 107 5.83 6.79 -6.36
C PRO A 107 6.12 5.52 -5.56
N LEU A 108 6.48 5.69 -4.27
CA LEU A 108 6.78 4.56 -3.39
C LEU A 108 5.63 3.58 -3.30
N MET A 109 4.38 4.06 -3.32
CA MET A 109 3.18 3.23 -3.35
C MET A 109 3.19 2.21 -4.50
N TYR A 110 3.68 2.58 -5.69
CA TYR A 110 3.76 1.67 -6.84
C TYR A 110 4.93 0.70 -6.71
N ARG A 111 6.07 1.16 -6.17
CA ARG A 111 7.29 0.35 -6.08
C ARG A 111 7.35 -0.60 -4.88
N LYS A 112 6.68 -0.26 -3.79
CA LYS A 112 6.74 -0.96 -2.50
C LYS A 112 5.39 -1.46 -2.01
N GLY A 113 4.30 -1.04 -2.64
CA GLY A 113 2.94 -1.33 -2.18
C GLY A 113 2.53 -0.49 -0.98
N THR A 114 1.50 -0.95 -0.27
CA THR A 114 0.98 -0.31 0.94
C THR A 114 0.99 -1.31 2.09
N VAL A 115 1.64 -0.93 3.19
CA VAL A 115 1.65 -1.66 4.45
C VAL A 115 0.71 -0.95 5.42
N LEU A 116 -0.12 -1.70 6.12
CA LEU A 116 -1.04 -1.18 7.12
C LEU A 116 -0.62 -1.68 8.50
N ILE A 117 -0.28 -0.76 9.40
CA ILE A 117 0.06 -1.09 10.79
C ILE A 117 -0.73 -0.25 11.77
N TRP A 118 -0.85 -0.73 13.01
CA TRP A 118 -1.46 0.02 14.10
C TRP A 118 -0.42 0.96 14.71
N GLN A 119 -0.74 2.26 14.77
CA GLN A 119 0.10 3.25 15.44
C GLN A 119 -0.72 4.08 16.44
N LYS A 120 -0.07 4.48 17.53
CA LYS A 120 -0.63 5.44 18.50
C LYS A 120 -0.46 6.85 17.95
N VAL A 121 -1.58 7.45 17.53
CA VAL A 121 -1.62 8.82 17.00
C VAL A 121 -2.19 9.74 18.08
N ASN A 122 -1.49 10.85 18.33
CA ASN A 122 -1.96 11.90 19.23
C ASN A 122 -2.87 12.86 18.44
N GLU A 123 -4.15 12.89 18.79
CA GLU A 123 -5.09 13.88 18.25
C GLU A 123 -5.29 15.02 19.23
N ILE A 124 -5.19 16.26 18.76
CA ILE A 124 -5.57 17.45 19.52
C ILE A 124 -7.08 17.63 19.33
N ILE A 125 -7.82 17.58 20.43
CA ILE A 125 -9.27 17.79 20.43
C ILE A 125 -9.58 19.03 21.27
N THR A 126 -10.26 20.00 20.68
CA THR A 126 -10.78 21.16 21.41
C THR A 126 -12.00 20.72 22.22
N LYS A 127 -11.90 20.77 23.54
CA LYS A 127 -13.02 20.53 24.45
C LYS A 127 -13.47 21.85 25.07
N LYS A 128 -14.78 22.09 25.05
CA LYS A 128 -15.39 23.15 25.85
C LYS A 128 -15.55 22.64 27.27
N ILE A 129 -14.84 23.26 28.21
CA ILE A 129 -14.91 22.91 29.64
C ILE A 129 -15.52 24.09 30.37
N LYS A 130 -16.57 23.83 31.15
CA LYS A 130 -17.18 24.82 32.04
C LYS A 130 -16.61 24.62 33.44
N LEU A 131 -15.74 25.53 33.86
CA LEU A 131 -15.17 25.50 35.21
C LEU A 131 -16.26 25.86 36.23
N PRO A 132 -16.32 25.21 37.41
CA PRO A 132 -17.40 25.43 38.39
C PRO A 132 -17.54 26.89 38.91
N LYS A 133 -16.56 27.76 38.62
CA LYS A 133 -16.47 29.14 39.11
C LYS A 133 -16.52 30.21 38.01
N GLU A 134 -16.62 29.83 36.73
CA GLU A 134 -16.65 30.78 35.61
C GLU A 134 -17.93 30.57 34.78
N ALA A 135 -18.58 31.68 34.38
CA ALA A 135 -19.82 31.64 33.61
C ALA A 135 -19.59 31.27 32.13
N GLU A 136 -18.38 31.55 31.62
CA GLU A 136 -17.99 31.33 30.22
C GLU A 136 -17.30 29.98 30.02
N GLU A 137 -17.65 29.32 28.92
CA GLU A 137 -17.01 28.08 28.48
C GLU A 137 -15.63 28.40 27.92
N LYS A 138 -14.58 27.78 28.49
CA LYS A 138 -13.23 27.88 27.94
C LYS A 138 -12.98 26.70 26.99
N GLU A 139 -12.49 27.01 25.79
CA GLU A 139 -11.96 26.02 24.88
C GLU A 139 -10.57 25.62 25.36
N VAL A 140 -10.41 24.34 25.71
CA VAL A 140 -9.15 23.76 26.14
C VAL A 140 -8.77 22.69 25.12
N GLU A 141 -7.56 22.80 24.58
CA GLU A 141 -6.97 21.76 23.75
C GLU A 141 -6.54 20.58 24.62
N VAL A 142 -7.07 19.40 24.32
CA VAL A 142 -6.72 18.16 25.02
C VAL A 142 -6.14 17.19 24.02
N THR A 143 -4.90 16.77 24.27
CA THR A 143 -4.25 15.71 23.49
C THR A 143 -4.82 14.36 23.91
N ARG A 144 -5.43 13.63 22.97
CA ARG A 144 -5.92 12.27 23.16
C ARG A 144 -5.17 11.32 22.25
N THR A 145 -4.47 10.36 22.83
CA THR A 145 -3.83 9.27 22.08
C THR A 145 -4.89 8.24 21.67
N LYS A 146 -4.92 7.88 20.39
CA LYS A 146 -5.74 6.79 19.86
C LYS A 146 -4.90 5.88 18.97
N THR A 147 -5.18 4.59 19.02
CA THR A 147 -4.59 3.64 18.07
C THR A 147 -5.37 3.68 16.77
N LYS A 148 -4.68 3.89 15.64
CA LYS A 148 -5.25 3.91 14.30
C LYS A 148 -4.43 3.05 13.36
N VAL A 149 -5.08 2.51 12.33
CA VAL A 149 -4.38 1.91 11.20
C VAL A 149 -3.81 3.03 10.33
N VAL A 150 -2.51 2.99 10.06
CA VAL A 150 -1.83 3.97 9.20
C VAL A 150 -1.24 3.28 7.97
N PRO A 151 -1.32 3.90 6.78
CA PRO A 151 -0.66 3.41 5.58
C PRO A 151 0.80 3.86 5.51
N LEU A 152 1.69 2.92 5.19
CA LEU A 152 3.11 3.15 4.95
C LEU A 152 3.53 2.60 3.59
N HIS A 153 4.50 3.25 2.94
CA HIS A 153 5.09 2.83 1.66
C HIS A 153 6.61 2.67 1.81
N CYS A 154 7.02 1.66 2.56
CA CYS A 154 8.41 1.41 2.92
C CYS A 154 8.84 -0.02 2.56
N ASP A 155 10.14 -0.28 2.66
CA ASP A 155 10.70 -1.62 2.51
C ASP A 155 10.43 -2.45 3.78
N ILE A 156 9.84 -3.64 3.62
CA ILE A 156 9.60 -4.60 4.71
C ILE A 156 10.42 -5.88 4.54
N ILE A 157 11.26 -5.93 3.51
CA ILE A 157 12.16 -7.05 3.24
C ILE A 157 13.37 -6.97 4.17
N GLY A 158 13.94 -5.78 4.33
CA GLY A 158 15.03 -5.52 5.26
C GLY A 158 14.58 -5.50 6.72
N ASP A 159 15.54 -5.67 7.63
CA ASP A 159 15.27 -5.74 9.07
C ASP A 159 14.86 -4.39 9.69
N GLN A 160 15.20 -3.27 9.06
CA GLN A 160 14.91 -1.92 9.56
C GLN A 160 13.44 -1.73 9.94
N PHE A 161 12.50 -2.20 9.12
CA PHE A 161 11.07 -2.09 9.41
C PHE A 161 10.68 -2.88 10.67
N TRP A 162 11.23 -4.09 10.83
CA TRP A 162 10.92 -4.98 11.94
C TRP A 162 11.59 -4.52 13.25
N GLU A 163 12.72 -3.84 13.15
CA GLU A 163 13.40 -3.18 14.28
C GLU A 163 12.68 -1.89 14.71
N GLU A 164 12.07 -1.17 13.76
CA GLU A 164 11.28 0.03 14.03
C GLU A 164 9.92 -0.30 14.66
N TYR A 165 9.32 -1.43 14.28
CA TYR A 165 8.01 -1.90 14.77
C TYR A 165 8.08 -3.30 15.40
N PRO A 166 8.87 -3.51 16.48
CA PRO A 166 9.07 -4.83 17.08
C PRO A 166 7.77 -5.40 17.69
N GLU A 167 6.81 -4.55 18.04
CA GLU A 167 5.51 -4.95 18.58
C GLU A 167 4.67 -5.79 17.63
N ILE A 168 4.94 -5.76 16.32
CA ILE A 168 4.19 -6.54 15.33
C ILE A 168 4.47 -8.04 15.48
N LEU A 169 5.70 -8.39 15.85
CA LEU A 169 6.16 -9.77 16.00
C LEU A 169 6.27 -10.22 17.46
N ALA A 170 6.07 -9.30 18.40
CA ALA A 170 6.03 -9.63 19.81
C ALA A 170 4.85 -10.58 20.08
N GLU A 171 5.11 -11.68 20.78
CA GLU A 171 4.03 -12.53 21.26
C GLU A 171 3.25 -11.75 22.34
N ASP A 172 1.95 -11.56 22.12
CA ASP A 172 1.04 -11.19 23.20
C ASP A 172 1.09 -12.32 24.24
N SER A 173 1.82 -12.09 25.35
CA SER A 173 1.82 -12.97 26.53
C SER A 173 0.46 -12.95 27.23
#